data_AF-A0A2M7JUJ6-F1
#
_entry.id   AF-A0A2M7JUJ6-F1
#
_cell.length_a   1.000
_cell.length_b   1.000
_cell.length_c   1.000
_cell.angle_alpha   90.00
_cell.angle_beta   90.00
_cell.angle_gamma   90.00
#
_symmetry.space_group_name_H-M   'P 1'
#
loop_
_entity.id
_entity.type
_entity.pdbx_description
1 polymer ?
#
loop_
_entity_poly.entity_id
_entity_poly.type
_entity_poly.pdbx_seq_one_letter_code
_entity_poly.pdbx_strand_id
1 'polypeptide(L)'
;MNEILKKDKGITLIELLVALVISGLLLAAVYRTFINQQKTFVVQGQVVDMQQNMRVAINRMMTEIRMAGFGNVPMVLPVTLGGKTFNDVVNPDTPAAGALTIVSAMGSTTLTGIPATNQITVNSLTDSQGNTLFDTGEKRYISIGGVESYTITNIAGTTITLSRTLTYNHPVNTPVFGIRAISYQVGMVSGIPTLLRDENTGAGGQAL
;
A
#
# COMPACT_ATOMS: atom_id res chain seq x y z
N MET A 1 87.83 23.16 -6.19
CA MET A 1 87.02 23.68 -5.08
C MET A 1 86.13 24.76 -5.67
N ASN A 2 84.90 24.40 -6.07
CA ASN A 2 83.96 25.29 -6.76
C ASN A 2 82.72 25.44 -5.89
N GLU A 3 82.50 26.65 -5.37
CA GLU A 3 81.24 27.07 -4.77
C GLU A 3 80.44 27.80 -5.86
N ILE A 4 79.48 27.11 -6.48
CA ILE A 4 78.53 27.70 -7.43
C ILE A 4 77.40 28.33 -6.59
N LEU A 5 77.59 29.56 -6.15
CA LEU A 5 76.53 30.33 -5.49
C LEU A 5 75.44 30.66 -6.51
N LYS A 6 74.33 29.93 -6.40
CA LYS A 6 73.12 30.09 -7.21
C LYS A 6 72.47 31.42 -6.83
N LYS A 7 72.28 32.29 -7.82
CA LYS A 7 71.65 33.60 -7.65
C LYS A 7 70.14 33.43 -7.53
N ASP A 8 69.62 33.42 -6.30
CA ASP A 8 68.18 33.35 -6.06
C ASP A 8 67.51 34.64 -6.56
N LYS A 9 66.67 34.51 -7.58
CA LYS A 9 65.86 35.61 -8.11
C LYS A 9 64.66 35.81 -7.17
N GLY A 10 64.54 37.00 -6.57
CA GLY A 10 63.36 37.38 -5.78
C GLY A 10 62.10 37.48 -6.64
N ILE A 11 60.94 37.34 -6.00
CA ILE A 11 59.62 37.45 -6.66
C ILE A 11 59.32 38.91 -6.95
N THR A 12 58.92 39.22 -8.18
CA THR A 12 58.46 40.57 -8.53
C THR A 12 57.01 40.77 -8.09
N LEU A 13 56.66 42.02 -7.75
CA LEU A 13 55.29 42.36 -7.32
C LEU A 13 54.24 42.03 -8.40
N ILE A 14 54.61 42.16 -9.68
CA ILE A 14 53.75 41.82 -10.81
C ILE A 14 53.50 40.30 -10.91
N GLU A 15 54.50 39.45 -10.67
CA GLU A 15 54.33 37.99 -10.66
C GLU A 15 53.37 37.55 -9.54
N LEU A 16 53.44 38.19 -8.37
CA LEU A 16 52.56 37.89 -7.25
C LEU A 16 51.11 38.32 -7.51
N LEU A 17 50.91 39.47 -8.15
CA LEU A 17 49.57 39.93 -8.57
C LEU A 17 48.95 39.00 -9.62
N VAL A 18 49.72 38.59 -10.62
CA VAL A 18 49.25 37.65 -11.66
C VAL A 18 48.93 36.28 -11.05
N ALA A 19 49.77 35.77 -10.16
CA ALA A 19 49.53 34.50 -9.46
C ALA A 19 48.22 34.54 -8.65
N LEU A 20 47.95 35.63 -7.91
CA LEU A 20 46.74 35.79 -7.11
C LEU A 20 45.46 35.81 -7.98
N VAL A 21 45.50 36.52 -9.11
CA VAL A 21 44.37 36.58 -10.05
C VAL A 21 44.07 35.19 -10.62
N ILE A 22 45.10 34.44 -11.03
CA ILE A 22 44.92 33.08 -11.57
C ILE A 22 44.38 32.14 -10.49
N SER A 23 44.91 32.19 -9.26
CA SER A 23 44.39 31.39 -8.14
C SER A 23 42.94 31.73 -7.80
N GLY A 24 42.55 33.00 -7.84
CA GLY A 24 41.17 33.44 -7.64
C GLY A 24 40.20 32.90 -8.70
N LEU A 25 40.61 32.93 -9.97
CA LEU A 25 39.82 32.35 -11.07
C LEU A 25 39.65 30.84 -10.92
N LEU A 26 40.70 30.12 -10.53
CA LEU A 26 40.65 28.69 -10.27
C LEU A 26 39.70 28.36 -9.11
N LEU A 27 39.78 29.08 -7.99
CA LEU A 27 38.87 28.90 -6.86
C LEU A 27 37.41 29.17 -7.26
N ALA A 28 37.14 30.21 -8.05
CA ALA A 28 35.80 30.50 -8.54
C ALA A 28 35.25 29.36 -9.43
N ALA A 29 36.08 28.77 -10.29
CA ALA A 29 35.70 27.64 -11.13
C ALA A 29 35.40 26.36 -10.31
N VAL A 30 36.24 26.06 -9.32
CA VAL A 30 36.04 24.93 -8.39
C VAL A 30 34.76 25.13 -7.57
N TYR A 31 34.53 26.33 -7.06
CA TYR A 31 33.35 26.64 -6.24
C TYR A 31 32.04 26.50 -7.02
N ARG A 32 32.00 26.94 -8.29
CA ARG A 32 30.85 26.70 -9.19
C ARG A 32 30.58 25.22 -9.39
N THR A 33 31.65 24.43 -9.57
CA THR A 33 31.55 22.98 -9.72
C THR A 33 31.02 22.33 -8.44
N PHE A 34 31.50 22.76 -7.29
CA PHE A 34 31.06 22.28 -5.98
C PHE A 34 29.56 22.55 -5.73
N ILE A 35 29.07 23.77 -6.02
CA ILE A 35 27.64 24.09 -5.89
C ILE A 35 26.79 23.21 -6.81
N ASN A 36 27.21 23.02 -8.06
CA ASN A 36 26.50 22.18 -9.02
C ASN A 36 26.46 20.72 -8.56
N GLN A 37 27.57 20.21 -8.01
CA GLN A 37 27.63 18.88 -7.40
C GLN A 37 26.66 18.78 -6.22
N GLN A 38 26.66 19.74 -5.30
CA GLN A 38 25.78 19.71 -4.12
C GLN A 38 24.30 19.72 -4.51
N LYS A 39 23.91 20.52 -5.51
CA LYS A 39 22.54 20.53 -6.05
C LYS A 39 22.18 19.17 -6.68
N THR A 40 23.13 18.55 -7.39
CA THR A 40 22.95 17.24 -8.02
C THR A 40 22.78 16.14 -6.96
N PHE A 41 23.59 16.16 -5.90
CA PHE A 41 23.48 15.20 -4.79
C PHE A 41 22.12 15.27 -4.08
N VAL A 42 21.59 16.47 -3.84
CA VAL A 42 20.27 16.65 -3.21
C VAL A 42 19.15 16.10 -4.10
N VAL A 43 19.18 16.38 -5.41
CA VAL A 43 18.17 15.87 -6.36
C VAL A 43 18.27 14.35 -6.50
N GLN A 44 19.48 13.80 -6.55
CA GLN A 44 19.67 12.35 -6.62
C GLN A 44 19.14 11.63 -5.38
N GLY A 45 19.34 12.20 -4.18
CA GLY A 45 18.78 11.66 -2.94
C GLY A 45 17.25 11.56 -3.00
N GLN A 46 16.58 12.64 -3.43
CA GLN A 46 15.11 12.66 -3.57
C GLN A 46 14.58 11.59 -4.55
N VAL A 47 15.31 11.34 -5.64
CA VAL A 47 14.94 10.29 -6.61
C VAL A 47 15.11 8.90 -6.00
N VAL A 48 16.18 8.66 -5.25
CA VAL A 48 16.44 7.37 -4.58
C VAL A 48 15.35 7.07 -3.55
N ASP A 49 14.99 8.05 -2.72
CA ASP A 49 13.93 7.90 -1.71
C ASP A 49 12.57 7.57 -2.37
N MET A 50 12.23 8.28 -3.46
CA MET A 50 11.02 8.00 -4.24
C MET A 50 11.03 6.58 -4.81
N GLN A 51 12.14 6.13 -5.38
CA GLN A 51 12.26 4.76 -5.91
C GLN A 51 12.15 3.69 -4.83
N GLN A 52 12.72 3.94 -3.65
CA GLN A 52 12.63 3.02 -2.53
C GLN A 52 11.18 2.90 -2.02
N ASN A 53 10.49 4.02 -1.84
CA ASN A 53 9.09 4.03 -1.41
C ASN A 53 8.19 3.34 -2.45
N MET A 54 8.40 3.60 -3.74
CA MET A 54 7.70 2.90 -4.81
C MET A 54 7.94 1.38 -4.79
N ARG A 55 9.17 0.93 -4.50
CA ARG A 55 9.48 -0.51 -4.41
C ARG A 55 8.70 -1.18 -3.27
N VAL A 56 8.61 -0.53 -2.11
CA VAL A 56 7.82 -1.03 -0.98
C VAL A 56 6.34 -1.12 -1.35
N ALA A 57 5.80 -0.07 -1.96
CA ALA A 57 4.41 -0.02 -2.41
C ALA A 57 4.08 -1.13 -3.43
N ILE A 58 4.93 -1.32 -4.46
CA ILE A 58 4.77 -2.36 -5.49
C ILE A 58 4.83 -3.76 -4.88
N ASN A 59 5.79 -4.03 -3.99
CA ASN A 59 5.89 -5.34 -3.32
C ASN A 59 4.65 -5.66 -2.47
N ARG A 60 4.10 -4.65 -1.78
CA ARG A 60 2.89 -4.81 -0.99
C ARG A 60 1.66 -5.04 -1.87
N MET A 61 1.48 -4.24 -2.91
CA MET A 61 0.43 -4.45 -3.91
C MET A 61 0.51 -5.83 -4.55
N MET A 62 1.70 -6.28 -4.97
CA MET A 62 1.88 -7.63 -5.54
C MET A 62 1.45 -8.72 -4.56
N THR A 63 1.78 -8.58 -3.27
CA THR A 63 1.39 -9.56 -2.26
C THR A 63 -0.14 -9.60 -2.09
N GLU A 64 -0.78 -8.44 -2.05
CA GLU A 64 -2.23 -8.33 -1.91
C GLU A 64 -2.97 -8.80 -3.16
N ILE A 65 -2.48 -8.49 -4.37
CA ILE A 65 -3.00 -9.02 -5.63
C ILE A 65 -2.88 -10.54 -5.67
N ARG A 66 -1.77 -11.11 -5.20
CA ARG A 66 -1.58 -12.57 -5.15
C ARG A 66 -2.49 -13.25 -4.13
N MET A 67 -2.92 -12.52 -3.10
CA MET A 67 -3.93 -12.97 -2.13
C MET A 67 -5.35 -12.60 -2.56
N ALA A 68 -5.52 -11.91 -3.69
CA ALA A 68 -6.83 -11.56 -4.21
C ALA A 68 -7.54 -12.81 -4.69
N GLY A 69 -8.81 -12.96 -4.31
CA GLY A 69 -9.58 -14.15 -4.62
C GLY A 69 -10.54 -14.51 -3.50
N PHE A 70 -11.73 -14.94 -3.91
CA PHE A 70 -12.75 -15.46 -3.02
C PHE A 70 -12.81 -16.99 -3.16
N GLY A 71 -12.71 -17.69 -2.03
CA GLY A 71 -12.77 -19.14 -2.01
C GLY A 71 -11.40 -19.79 -2.08
N ASN A 72 -11.27 -20.84 -1.29
CA ASN A 72 -10.14 -21.76 -1.23
C ASN A 72 -10.00 -22.51 -2.56
N VAL A 73 -9.61 -21.82 -3.65
CA VAL A 73 -9.27 -22.44 -4.93
C VAL A 73 -7.82 -22.92 -4.84
N PRO A 74 -7.55 -24.24 -4.76
CA PRO A 74 -6.22 -24.79 -4.54
C PRO A 74 -5.27 -24.65 -5.74
N MET A 75 -5.59 -23.82 -6.73
CA MET A 75 -4.82 -23.69 -7.97
C MET A 75 -4.65 -22.23 -8.35
N VAL A 76 -3.41 -21.76 -8.22
CA VAL A 76 -2.93 -20.50 -8.78
C VAL A 76 -2.94 -20.66 -10.31
N LEU A 77 -4.07 -20.25 -10.92
CA LEU A 77 -4.49 -20.34 -12.33
C LEU A 77 -4.88 -21.75 -12.85
N PRO A 78 -6.18 -21.95 -13.12
CA PRO A 78 -6.63 -21.90 -14.51
C PRO A 78 -7.90 -21.04 -14.69
N VAL A 79 -7.86 -20.10 -15.64
CA VAL A 79 -9.07 -19.45 -16.15
C VAL A 79 -9.83 -20.46 -17.01
N THR A 80 -11.03 -20.80 -16.55
CA THR A 80 -12.19 -21.04 -17.42
C THR A 80 -13.36 -20.31 -16.78
N LEU A 81 -13.67 -19.11 -17.29
CA LEU A 81 -14.81 -18.29 -16.87
C LEU A 81 -16.11 -18.95 -17.34
N GLY A 82 -16.61 -19.88 -16.53
CA GLY A 82 -17.91 -20.53 -16.69
C GLY A 82 -19.08 -19.64 -16.22
N GLY A 83 -19.21 -18.44 -16.79
CA GLY A 83 -20.45 -17.64 -16.74
C GLY A 83 -21.01 -17.26 -15.36
N LYS A 84 -20.21 -17.33 -14.28
CA LYS A 84 -20.63 -16.88 -12.95
C LYS A 84 -19.83 -15.65 -12.55
N THR A 85 -20.50 -14.50 -12.59
CA THR A 85 -20.08 -13.27 -11.94
C THR A 85 -20.23 -13.47 -10.42
N PHE A 86 -19.25 -13.06 -9.62
CA PHE A 86 -19.51 -12.82 -8.20
C PHE A 86 -20.47 -11.62 -8.12
N ASN A 87 -21.76 -11.90 -7.97
CA ASN A 87 -22.74 -10.87 -7.67
C ASN A 87 -22.49 -10.41 -6.22
N ASP A 88 -22.56 -9.11 -5.96
CA ASP A 88 -22.34 -8.51 -4.64
C ASP A 88 -20.93 -8.70 -4.05
N VAL A 89 -19.85 -8.55 -4.83
CA VAL A 89 -18.55 -8.20 -4.24
C VAL A 89 -18.74 -6.87 -3.52
N VAL A 90 -18.40 -6.80 -2.24
CA VAL A 90 -18.41 -5.53 -1.50
C VAL A 90 -17.48 -4.58 -2.25
N ASN A 91 -18.09 -3.63 -2.95
CA ASN A 91 -17.44 -2.45 -3.47
C ASN A 91 -17.77 -1.35 -2.45
N PRO A 92 -16.93 -1.15 -1.42
CA PRO A 92 -17.17 -0.10 -0.43
C PRO A 92 -17.22 1.23 -1.18
N ASP A 93 -18.43 1.78 -1.31
CA ASP A 93 -18.84 2.98 -2.01
C ASP A 93 -17.97 3.39 -3.21
N THR A 94 -18.37 2.90 -4.38
CA THR A 94 -18.09 3.40 -5.75
C THR A 94 -16.70 3.99 -6.01
N PRO A 95 -15.82 3.30 -6.77
CA PRO A 95 -14.43 3.70 -6.95
C PRO A 95 -14.36 5.13 -7.47
N ALA A 96 -13.70 6.01 -6.72
CA ALA A 96 -13.24 7.27 -7.29
C ALA A 96 -12.45 6.94 -8.56
N ALA A 97 -12.65 7.70 -9.65
CA ALA A 97 -11.97 7.43 -10.92
C ALA A 97 -10.45 7.27 -10.68
N GLY A 98 -9.90 6.12 -11.07
CA GLY A 98 -8.50 5.76 -10.83
C GLY A 98 -8.21 4.98 -9.54
N ALA A 99 -9.23 4.49 -8.83
CA ALA A 99 -9.06 3.58 -7.68
C ALA A 99 -9.10 2.10 -8.10
N LEU A 100 -8.20 1.29 -7.52
CA LEU A 100 -8.13 -0.17 -7.65
C LEU A 100 -8.46 -0.81 -6.31
N THR A 101 -9.56 -1.56 -6.21
CA THR A 101 -9.91 -2.30 -4.99
C THR A 101 -9.59 -3.78 -5.15
N ILE A 102 -8.77 -4.31 -4.25
CA ILE A 102 -8.38 -5.71 -4.16
C ILE A 102 -9.20 -6.37 -3.06
N VAL A 103 -9.85 -7.49 -3.38
CA VAL A 103 -10.70 -8.23 -2.45
C VAL A 103 -10.15 -9.63 -2.18
N SER A 104 -10.04 -9.97 -0.89
CA SER A 104 -9.49 -11.24 -0.39
C SER A 104 -10.35 -11.81 0.73
N ALA A 105 -10.41 -13.14 0.86
CA ALA A 105 -11.03 -13.79 2.00
C ALA A 105 -10.08 -13.86 3.23
N MET A 106 -10.60 -13.58 4.42
CA MET A 106 -9.89 -13.65 5.71
C MET A 106 -10.62 -14.58 6.66
N GLY A 107 -10.09 -15.80 6.81
CA GLY A 107 -10.66 -16.79 7.72
C GLY A 107 -12.06 -17.27 7.32
N SER A 108 -12.52 -18.33 7.98
CA SER A 108 -13.84 -18.90 7.75
C SER A 108 -14.39 -19.43 9.05
N THR A 109 -15.71 -19.30 9.21
CA THR A 109 -16.51 -20.02 10.19
C THR A 109 -17.62 -20.76 9.45
N THR A 110 -18.48 -21.47 10.16
CA THR A 110 -19.65 -22.13 9.58
C THR A 110 -20.93 -21.54 10.18
N LEU A 111 -21.97 -21.48 9.35
CA LEU A 111 -23.30 -21.05 9.76
C LEU A 111 -23.96 -22.13 10.63
N THR A 112 -24.52 -21.74 11.76
CA THR A 112 -25.23 -22.63 12.70
C THR A 112 -26.74 -22.39 12.71
N GLY A 113 -27.20 -21.23 12.22
CA GLY A 113 -28.62 -20.93 12.07
C GLY A 113 -28.89 -19.57 11.42
N ILE A 114 -30.16 -19.33 11.09
CA ILE A 114 -30.67 -18.06 10.55
C ILE A 114 -31.85 -17.64 11.45
N PRO A 115 -31.60 -16.93 12.56
CA PRO A 115 -32.65 -16.56 13.51
C PRO A 115 -33.63 -15.51 12.96
N ALA A 116 -33.22 -14.71 11.98
CA ALA A 116 -34.06 -13.74 11.29
C ALA A 116 -33.59 -13.53 9.84
N THR A 117 -34.41 -12.89 9.00
CA THR A 117 -34.09 -12.67 7.58
C THR A 117 -32.85 -11.82 7.33
N ASN A 118 -32.39 -11.05 8.33
CA ASN A 118 -31.15 -10.26 8.29
C ASN A 118 -30.15 -10.66 9.39
N GLN A 119 -30.28 -11.86 9.96
CA GLN A 119 -29.39 -12.35 11.00
C GLN A 119 -28.91 -13.76 10.71
N ILE A 120 -27.62 -13.99 10.96
CA ILE A 120 -27.02 -15.32 10.91
C ILE A 120 -26.38 -15.63 12.25
N THR A 121 -26.42 -16.89 12.65
CA THR A 121 -25.63 -17.39 13.78
C THR A 121 -24.48 -18.20 13.22
N VAL A 122 -23.28 -17.99 13.75
CA VAL A 122 -22.06 -18.70 13.34
C VAL A 122 -21.53 -19.60 14.45
N ASN A 123 -20.70 -20.57 14.09
CA ASN A 123 -20.12 -21.52 15.03
C ASN A 123 -19.09 -20.87 15.96
N SER A 124 -18.30 -19.95 15.41
CA SER A 124 -17.31 -19.17 16.17
C SER A 124 -17.10 -17.80 15.51
N LEU A 125 -16.89 -16.78 16.34
CA LEU A 125 -16.44 -15.45 15.92
C LEU A 125 -14.92 -15.29 16.00
N THR A 126 -14.22 -16.28 16.53
CA THR A 126 -12.76 -16.29 16.61
C THR A 126 -12.16 -17.45 15.85
N ASP A 127 -10.94 -17.27 15.35
CA ASP A 127 -10.16 -18.35 14.77
C ASP A 127 -9.65 -19.32 15.84
N SER A 128 -8.95 -20.37 15.40
CA SER A 128 -8.34 -21.37 16.30
C SER A 128 -7.21 -20.83 17.19
N GLN A 129 -6.77 -19.59 16.95
CA GLN A 129 -5.77 -18.88 17.75
C GLN A 129 -6.40 -17.79 18.65
N GLY A 130 -7.73 -17.65 18.64
CA GLY A 130 -8.46 -16.67 19.45
C GLY A 130 -8.55 -15.27 18.82
N ASN A 131 -8.10 -15.07 17.58
CA ASN A 131 -8.25 -13.78 16.91
C ASN A 131 -9.67 -13.60 16.39
N THR A 132 -10.19 -12.37 16.44
CA THR A 132 -11.51 -12.04 15.89
C THR A 132 -11.55 -12.28 14.38
N LEU A 133 -12.54 -13.05 13.91
CA LEU A 133 -12.83 -13.26 12.48
C LEU A 133 -13.71 -12.15 11.93
N PHE A 134 -14.63 -11.66 12.76
CA PHE A 134 -15.66 -10.70 12.39
C PHE A 134 -15.78 -9.63 13.48
N ASP A 135 -15.99 -8.39 13.05
CA ASP A 135 -16.28 -7.27 13.94
C ASP A 135 -17.16 -6.26 13.21
N THR A 136 -17.75 -5.32 13.94
CA THR A 136 -18.47 -4.16 13.41
C THR A 136 -17.55 -3.06 12.87
N GLY A 137 -16.27 -3.08 13.24
CA GLY A 137 -15.24 -2.14 12.76
C GLY A 137 -14.47 -2.66 11.55
N GLU A 138 -13.22 -3.06 11.76
CA GLU A 138 -12.26 -3.34 10.67
C GLU A 138 -12.60 -4.60 9.85
N LYS A 139 -13.30 -5.57 10.46
CA LYS A 139 -13.62 -6.89 9.89
C LYS A 139 -15.12 -7.07 9.65
N ARG A 140 -15.76 -6.01 9.14
CA ARG A 140 -17.21 -5.94 8.94
C ARG A 140 -17.74 -6.54 7.66
N TYR A 141 -16.89 -6.88 6.70
CA TYR A 141 -17.34 -7.45 5.44
C TYR A 141 -17.31 -8.98 5.52
N ILE A 142 -18.40 -9.61 5.09
CA ILE A 142 -18.52 -11.06 5.10
C ILE A 142 -19.13 -11.57 3.80
N SER A 143 -18.82 -12.80 3.42
CA SER A 143 -19.55 -13.55 2.42
C SER A 143 -20.07 -14.85 2.99
N ILE A 144 -21.29 -15.20 2.60
CA ILE A 144 -21.95 -16.43 3.00
C ILE A 144 -21.96 -17.36 1.78
N GLY A 145 -21.38 -18.54 1.94
CA GLY A 145 -21.30 -19.57 0.90
C GLY A 145 -20.50 -19.17 -0.35
N GLY A 146 -19.86 -17.99 -0.36
CA GLY A 146 -19.25 -17.42 -1.56
C GLY A 146 -20.26 -16.98 -2.63
N VAL A 147 -21.55 -16.85 -2.26
CA VAL A 147 -22.65 -16.55 -3.19
C VAL A 147 -23.28 -15.17 -2.98
N GLU A 148 -23.20 -14.64 -1.76
CA GLU A 148 -23.66 -13.29 -1.43
C GLU A 148 -22.76 -12.66 -0.36
N SER A 149 -22.63 -11.33 -0.36
CA SER A 149 -21.82 -10.60 0.60
C SER A 149 -22.60 -9.51 1.33
N TYR A 150 -22.19 -9.24 2.56
CA TYR A 150 -22.87 -8.34 3.47
C TYR A 150 -21.87 -7.52 4.28
N THR A 151 -22.36 -6.40 4.81
CA THR A 151 -21.67 -5.66 5.86
C THR A 151 -22.35 -5.95 7.19
N ILE A 152 -21.56 -6.23 8.22
CA ILE A 152 -22.02 -6.45 9.58
C ILE A 152 -22.42 -5.11 10.18
N THR A 153 -23.61 -5.06 10.77
CA THR A 153 -24.13 -3.89 11.48
C THR A 153 -24.10 -4.06 12.98
N ASN A 154 -24.22 -5.29 13.48
CA ASN A 154 -24.16 -5.60 14.91
C ASN A 154 -23.75 -7.05 15.13
N ILE A 155 -23.12 -7.34 16.26
CA ILE A 155 -22.78 -8.69 16.71
C ILE A 155 -23.25 -8.85 18.16
N ALA A 156 -24.08 -9.86 18.42
CA ALA A 156 -24.58 -10.21 19.74
C ALA A 156 -24.38 -11.71 20.01
N GLY A 157 -23.46 -12.05 20.92
CA GLY A 157 -23.04 -13.45 21.10
C GLY A 157 -22.45 -13.99 19.81
N THR A 158 -22.96 -15.10 19.29
CA THR A 158 -22.57 -15.67 17.98
C THR A 158 -23.49 -15.24 16.83
N THR A 159 -24.44 -14.33 17.08
CA THR A 159 -25.39 -13.84 16.08
C THR A 159 -24.89 -12.54 15.48
N ILE A 160 -24.80 -12.51 14.16
CA ILE A 160 -24.36 -11.39 13.34
C ILE A 160 -25.59 -10.80 12.64
N THR A 161 -25.79 -9.49 12.77
CA THR A 161 -26.81 -8.74 12.04
C THR A 161 -26.20 -8.16 10.78
N LEU A 162 -26.89 -8.35 9.65
CA LEU A 162 -26.44 -7.95 8.32
C LEU A 162 -27.08 -6.61 7.91
N SER A 163 -26.43 -5.90 6.99
CA SER A 163 -26.91 -4.62 6.46
C SER A 163 -28.18 -4.72 5.62
N ARG A 164 -28.49 -5.91 5.11
CA ARG A 164 -29.66 -6.21 4.26
C ARG A 164 -30.12 -7.64 4.52
N THR A 165 -31.32 -7.98 4.05
CA THR A 165 -31.90 -9.33 4.19
C THR A 165 -31.21 -10.34 3.27
N LEU A 166 -31.12 -11.59 3.73
CA LEU A 166 -30.63 -12.73 2.96
C LEU A 166 -31.49 -12.96 1.72
N THR A 167 -30.85 -13.15 0.57
CA THR A 167 -31.54 -13.42 -0.71
C THR A 167 -31.61 -14.92 -0.97
N TYR A 168 -30.56 -15.66 -0.61
CA TYR A 168 -30.48 -17.10 -0.77
C TYR A 168 -30.73 -17.84 0.55
N ASN A 169 -31.26 -19.06 0.46
CA ASN A 169 -31.33 -19.97 1.60
C ASN A 169 -29.96 -20.63 1.81
N HIS A 170 -29.43 -20.55 3.04
CA HIS A 170 -28.15 -21.16 3.40
C HIS A 170 -28.38 -22.28 4.41
N PRO A 171 -28.12 -23.54 4.07
CA PRO A 171 -28.23 -24.62 5.03
C PRO A 171 -27.18 -24.46 6.15
N VAL A 172 -27.45 -25.06 7.30
CA VAL A 172 -26.48 -25.18 8.39
C VAL A 172 -25.19 -25.82 7.86
N ASN A 173 -24.05 -25.37 8.36
CA ASN A 173 -22.68 -25.68 7.90
C ASN A 173 -22.22 -24.95 6.63
N THR A 174 -23.01 -24.02 6.07
CA THR A 174 -22.53 -23.15 5.00
C THR A 174 -21.34 -22.31 5.49
N PRO A 175 -20.22 -22.25 4.75
CA PRO A 175 -19.07 -21.49 5.17
C PRO A 175 -19.35 -19.98 5.10
N VAL A 176 -18.97 -19.26 6.15
CA VAL A 176 -19.02 -17.80 6.22
C VAL A 176 -17.58 -17.29 6.29
N PHE A 177 -17.20 -16.49 5.30
CA PHE A 177 -15.85 -15.98 5.14
C PHE A 177 -15.80 -14.50 5.50
N GLY A 178 -14.76 -14.07 6.22
CA GLY A 178 -14.45 -12.65 6.35
C GLY A 178 -13.92 -12.12 5.03
N ILE A 179 -14.20 -10.87 4.69
CA ILE A 179 -13.69 -10.22 3.48
C ILE A 179 -12.80 -9.05 3.89
N ARG A 180 -11.64 -8.97 3.24
CA ARG A 180 -10.79 -7.78 3.22
C ARG A 180 -10.90 -7.12 1.87
N ALA A 181 -11.24 -5.84 1.86
CA ALA A 181 -11.23 -5.00 0.68
C ALA A 181 -10.20 -3.90 0.88
N ILE A 182 -9.17 -3.84 0.04
CA ILE A 182 -8.10 -2.84 0.12
C ILE A 182 -8.14 -2.01 -1.15
N SER A 183 -8.36 -0.71 -1.01
CA SER A 183 -8.45 0.22 -2.13
C SER A 183 -7.13 0.98 -2.28
N TYR A 184 -6.64 1.07 -3.51
CA TYR A 184 -5.47 1.85 -3.89
C TYR A 184 -5.89 2.99 -4.79
N GLN A 185 -5.39 4.20 -4.54
CA GLN A 185 -5.67 5.36 -5.38
C GLN A 185 -4.46 6.29 -5.43
N VAL A 186 -4.19 6.89 -6.58
CA VAL A 186 -3.22 8.00 -6.64
C VAL A 186 -3.94 9.28 -6.24
N GLY A 187 -3.53 9.85 -5.11
CA GLY A 187 -4.02 11.14 -4.59
C GLY A 187 -2.90 12.17 -4.52
N MET A 188 -3.26 13.42 -4.26
CA MET A 188 -2.28 14.48 -3.99
C MET A 188 -2.12 14.66 -2.49
N VAL A 189 -0.94 14.37 -1.96
CA VAL A 189 -0.57 14.62 -0.56
C VAL A 189 0.48 15.71 -0.54
N SER A 190 0.16 16.86 0.05
CA SER A 190 1.05 18.02 0.09
C SER A 190 1.57 18.47 -1.29
N GLY A 191 0.75 18.32 -2.34
CA GLY A 191 1.10 18.67 -3.72
C GLY A 191 1.94 17.63 -4.47
N ILE A 192 2.25 16.50 -3.84
CA ILE A 192 3.00 15.39 -4.43
C ILE A 192 2.00 14.27 -4.78
N PRO A 193 2.08 13.68 -6.00
CA PRO A 193 1.30 12.50 -6.33
C PRO A 193 1.77 11.34 -5.45
N THR A 194 0.89 10.83 -4.61
CA THR A 194 1.18 9.78 -3.63
C THR A 194 0.16 8.67 -3.77
N LEU A 195 0.64 7.43 -3.70
CA LEU A 195 -0.24 6.28 -3.66
C LEU A 195 -0.86 6.18 -2.26
N LEU A 196 -2.18 6.33 -2.22
CA LEU A 196 -3.00 6.14 -1.04
C LEU A 196 -3.52 4.70 -1.02
N ARG A 197 -3.54 4.11 0.17
CA ARG A 197 -4.05 2.78 0.45
C ARG A 197 -5.06 2.84 1.58
N ASP A 198 -6.27 2.41 1.31
CA ASP A 198 -7.36 2.34 2.27
C ASP A 198 -7.70 0.88 2.56
N GLU A 199 -7.75 0.49 3.84
CA GLU A 199 -8.21 -0.84 4.26
C GLU A 199 -9.73 -0.93 4.41
N ASN A 200 -10.44 0.17 4.14
CA ASN A 200 -11.89 0.34 4.27
C ASN A 200 -12.41 0.06 5.69
N THR A 201 -11.55 0.30 6.69
CA THR A 201 -11.83 0.12 8.13
C THR A 201 -12.33 1.40 8.80
N GLY A 202 -12.49 2.50 8.05
CA GLY A 202 -12.92 3.80 8.56
C GLY A 202 -11.77 4.79 8.86
N ALA A 203 -10.52 4.32 8.79
CA ALA A 203 -9.33 5.18 8.89
C ALA A 203 -9.03 6.00 7.62
N GLY A 204 -9.68 5.67 6.49
CA GLY A 204 -9.46 6.30 5.19
C GLY A 204 -8.14 5.89 4.53
N GLY A 205 -7.87 6.48 3.36
CA GLY A 205 -6.64 6.23 2.59
C GLY A 205 -5.38 6.77 3.28
N GLN A 206 -4.42 5.90 3.54
CA GLN A 206 -3.10 6.22 4.09
C GLN A 206 -2.04 6.30 2.99
N ALA A 207 -1.11 7.25 3.10
CA ALA A 207 0.03 7.33 2.20
C ALA A 207 0.98 6.15 2.38
N LEU A 208 1.47 5.61 1.26
CA LEU A 208 2.49 4.56 1.21
C LEU A 208 3.91 5.11 1.02
#